data_AF-A0A948PVG6-F1
#
_entry.id   AF-A0A948PVG6-F1
#
_cell.length_a   1.000
_cell.length_b   1.000
_cell.length_c   1.000
_cell.angle_alpha   90.00
_cell.angle_beta   90.00
_cell.angle_gamma   90.00
#
_symmetry.space_group_name_H-M   'P 1'
#
loop_
_entity.id
_entity.type
_entity.pdbx_description
1 polymer ?
#
loop_
_entity_poly.entity_id
_entity_poly.type
_entity_poly.pdbx_seq_one_letter_code
_entity_poly.pdbx_strand_id
1 'polypeptide(L)'
;MPSFLEMGIDATDPLEPPPDGDVTLTEARKILGKKITLFGNVEERLFEIGTKDDVEKAVRKAMEEGSANGPFVLCPTAMPLTTPLDKKIQENIIHYIDCGLKYGVL
;
A
#
# COMPACT_ATOMS: atom_id res chain seq x y z
N MET A 1 -10.80 -4.29 13.12
CA MET A 1 -11.11 -3.03 12.41
C MET A 1 -12.31 -2.25 12.94
N PRO A 2 -13.49 -2.82 13.28
CA PRO A 2 -14.61 -2.02 13.81
C PRO A 2 -14.24 -1.15 15.02
N SER A 3 -13.40 -1.66 15.92
CA SER A 3 -12.85 -0.91 17.06
C SER A 3 -12.08 0.35 16.65
N PHE A 4 -11.55 0.45 15.43
CA PHE A 4 -10.86 1.65 14.96
C PHE A 4 -11.81 2.84 14.81
N LEU A 5 -13.07 2.56 14.45
CA LEU A 5 -14.13 3.58 14.41
C LEU A 5 -14.52 4.05 15.80
N GLU A 6 -14.53 3.14 16.78
CA GLU A 6 -14.81 3.47 18.19
C GLU A 6 -13.68 4.28 18.81
N MET A 7 -12.43 3.96 18.49
CA MET A 7 -11.26 4.73 18.92
C MET A 7 -11.20 6.13 18.29
N GLY A 8 -11.87 6.36 17.15
CA GLY A 8 -11.88 7.65 16.48
C GLY A 8 -10.52 8.03 15.88
N ILE A 9 -9.76 7.05 15.38
CA ILE A 9 -8.46 7.31 14.73
C ILE A 9 -8.64 8.07 13.40
N ASP A 10 -7.61 8.79 12.96
CA ASP A 10 -7.62 9.48 11.66
C ASP A 10 -7.12 8.59 10.52
N ALA A 11 -6.23 7.65 10.84
CA ALA A 11 -5.55 6.79 9.87
C ALA A 11 -5.15 5.45 10.46
N THR A 12 -4.93 4.45 9.59
CA THR A 12 -4.28 3.18 9.91
C THR A 12 -3.12 2.95 8.95
N ASP A 13 -1.99 2.49 9.48
CA ASP A 13 -0.74 2.25 8.75
C ASP A 13 0.08 1.12 9.41
N PRO A 14 0.57 0.13 8.64
CA PRO A 14 0.16 -0.20 7.27
C PRO A 14 -1.17 -0.98 7.26
N LEU A 15 -1.75 -1.11 6.07
CA LEU A 15 -2.65 -2.21 5.72
C LEU A 15 -1.88 -3.28 4.97
N GLU A 16 -1.96 -4.52 5.44
CA GLU A 16 -1.22 -5.66 4.90
C GLU A 16 -2.19 -6.70 4.30
N PRO A 17 -2.10 -6.99 2.99
CA PRO A 17 -2.94 -8.00 2.36
C PRO A 17 -2.54 -9.43 2.73
N PRO A 18 -3.46 -10.41 2.65
CA PRO A 18 -3.09 -11.82 2.69
C PRO A 18 -2.07 -12.20 1.60
N PRO A 19 -1.13 -13.10 1.87
CA PRO A 19 -1.04 -13.95 3.07
C PRO A 19 -0.27 -13.35 4.26
N ASP A 20 0.42 -12.22 4.09
CA ASP A 20 1.30 -11.64 5.11
C ASP A 20 0.49 -10.90 6.20
N GLY A 21 -0.60 -10.24 5.79
CA GLY A 21 -1.65 -9.74 6.67
C GLY A 21 -2.98 -10.49 6.54
N ASP A 22 -4.05 -9.88 7.04
CA ASP A 22 -5.37 -10.51 7.17
C ASP A 22 -6.51 -9.73 6.50
N VAL A 23 -6.20 -8.65 5.76
CA VAL A 23 -7.22 -7.76 5.22
C VAL A 23 -6.84 -7.13 3.88
N THR A 24 -7.75 -7.16 2.92
CA THR A 24 -7.58 -6.43 1.64
C THR A 24 -7.97 -4.95 1.79
N LEU A 25 -7.45 -4.08 0.92
CA LEU A 25 -7.86 -2.66 0.87
C LEU A 25 -9.37 -2.51 0.65
N THR A 26 -9.94 -3.36 -0.21
CA THR A 26 -11.39 -3.39 -0.46
C THR A 26 -12.19 -3.71 0.81
N GLU A 27 -11.76 -4.70 1.60
CA GLU A 27 -12.41 -5.06 2.87
C GLU A 27 -12.26 -3.96 3.91
N ALA A 28 -11.04 -3.44 4.07
CA ALA A 28 -10.77 -2.34 4.98
C ALA A 28 -11.63 -1.11 4.65
N ARG A 29 -11.76 -0.77 3.36
CA ARG A 29 -12.61 0.34 2.92
C ARG A 29 -14.09 0.09 3.19
N LYS A 30 -14.59 -1.15 3.03
CA LYS A 30 -15.97 -1.51 3.39
C LYS A 30 -16.25 -1.34 4.88
N ILE A 31 -15.29 -1.68 5.74
CA ILE A 31 -15.44 -1.62 7.20
C ILE A 31 -15.28 -0.19 7.71
N LEU A 32 -14.21 0.50 7.31
CA LEU A 32 -13.81 1.80 7.86
C LEU A 32 -14.46 3.00 7.12
N GLY A 33 -14.98 2.77 5.91
CA GLY A 33 -15.60 3.79 5.09
C GLY A 33 -14.65 4.93 4.74
N LYS A 34 -15.21 6.10 4.43
CA LYS A 34 -14.46 7.29 3.99
C LYS A 34 -13.85 8.14 5.11
N LYS A 35 -14.08 7.78 6.38
CA LYS A 35 -13.67 8.58 7.54
C LYS A 35 -12.21 8.37 7.92
N ILE A 36 -11.69 7.18 7.64
CA ILE A 36 -10.32 6.78 8.01
C ILE A 36 -9.45 6.79 6.76
N THR A 37 -8.27 7.39 6.89
CA THR A 37 -7.23 7.32 5.86
C THR A 37 -6.55 5.98 5.91
N LEU A 38 -6.48 5.31 4.77
CA LEU A 38 -5.81 4.02 4.64
C LEU A 38 -4.39 4.24 4.12
N PHE A 39 -3.38 3.71 4.80
CA PHE A 39 -2.01 3.67 4.32
C PHE A 39 -1.67 2.24 3.93
N GLY A 40 -0.99 2.05 2.80
CA GLY A 40 -0.60 0.71 2.34
C GLY A 40 -0.57 0.59 0.82
N ASN A 41 -0.55 -0.61 0.24
CA ASN A 41 -0.46 -1.92 0.90
C ASN A 41 0.57 -2.83 0.19
N VAL A 42 1.56 -2.20 -0.46
CA VAL A 42 2.52 -2.91 -1.30
C VAL A 42 3.56 -3.58 -0.42
N GLU A 43 3.61 -4.91 -0.48
CA GLU A 43 4.54 -5.68 0.34
C GLU A 43 6.00 -5.39 -0.02
N GLU A 44 6.84 -5.16 0.99
CA GLU A 44 8.27 -4.88 0.82
C GLU A 44 8.99 -5.96 0.01
N ARG A 45 8.65 -7.24 0.25
CA ARG A 45 9.21 -8.38 -0.48
C ARG A 45 9.05 -8.26 -2.00
N LEU A 46 8.03 -7.53 -2.47
CA LEU A 46 7.82 -7.29 -3.90
C LEU A 46 8.98 -6.53 -4.52
N PHE A 47 9.62 -5.62 -3.78
CA PHE A 47 10.80 -4.91 -4.24
C PHE A 47 12.01 -5.84 -4.40
N GLU A 48 12.13 -6.86 -3.54
CA GLU A 48 13.20 -7.84 -3.61
C GLU A 48 13.00 -8.86 -4.75
N ILE A 49 11.84 -9.51 -4.81
CA ILE A 49 11.63 -10.66 -5.68
C ILE A 49 10.89 -10.31 -6.97
N GLY A 50 10.05 -9.27 -6.96
CA GLY A 50 9.18 -8.90 -8.07
C GLY A 50 9.90 -8.29 -9.27
N THR A 51 9.20 -8.32 -10.41
CA THR A 51 9.55 -7.54 -11.61
C THR A 51 8.91 -6.15 -11.55
N LYS A 52 9.34 -5.24 -12.43
CA LYS A 52 8.71 -3.91 -12.57
C LYS A 52 7.22 -4.02 -12.89
N ASP A 53 6.82 -4.97 -13.74
CA ASP A 53 5.42 -5.23 -14.05
C ASP A 53 4.63 -5.68 -12.82
N ASP A 54 5.24 -6.46 -11.92
CA ASP A 54 4.58 -6.90 -10.68
C ASP A 54 4.38 -5.71 -9.73
N VAL A 55 5.39 -4.84 -9.62
CA VAL A 55 5.31 -3.57 -8.87
C VAL A 55 4.20 -2.68 -9.44
N GLU A 56 4.17 -2.47 -10.76
CA GLU A 56 3.16 -1.62 -11.41
C GLU A 56 1.74 -2.17 -11.21
N LYS A 57 1.55 -3.49 -11.35
CA LYS A 57 0.26 -4.14 -11.07
C LYS A 57 -0.17 -3.96 -9.62
N ALA A 58 0.76 -4.11 -8.67
CA ALA A 58 0.47 -3.94 -7.25
C ALA A 58 0.08 -2.48 -6.93
N VAL A 59 0.84 -1.51 -7.43
CA VAL A 59 0.53 -0.08 -7.24
C VAL A 59 -0.81 0.28 -7.85
N ARG A 60 -1.09 -0.13 -9.09
CA ARG A 60 -2.36 0.17 -9.75
C ARG A 60 -3.53 -0.41 -8.97
N LYS A 61 -3.43 -1.67 -8.55
CA LYS A 61 -4.45 -2.33 -7.72
C LYS A 61 -4.65 -1.60 -6.39
N ALA A 62 -3.56 -1.22 -5.72
CA ALA A 62 -3.62 -0.51 -4.45
C ALA A 62 -4.33 0.85 -4.60
N MET A 63 -4.02 1.60 -5.66
CA MET A 63 -4.70 2.85 -5.97
C MET A 63 -6.19 2.65 -6.25
N GLU A 64 -6.54 1.69 -7.10
CA GLU A 64 -7.93 1.38 -7.45
C GLU A 64 -8.76 1.00 -6.21
N GLU A 65 -8.24 0.12 -5.35
CA GLU A 65 -8.98 -0.37 -4.19
C GLU A 65 -8.96 0.61 -3.00
N GLY A 66 -7.81 1.19 -2.71
CA GLY A 66 -7.61 2.07 -1.56
C GLY A 66 -8.38 3.39 -1.69
N SER A 67 -8.37 3.99 -2.88
CA SER A 67 -8.97 5.30 -3.16
C SER A 67 -10.47 5.25 -3.51
N ALA A 68 -11.01 4.06 -3.80
CA ALA A 68 -12.37 3.89 -4.36
C ALA A 68 -13.47 4.67 -3.63
N ASN A 69 -13.36 4.82 -2.30
CA ASN A 69 -14.38 5.48 -1.49
C ASN A 69 -13.80 6.20 -0.26
N GLY A 70 -12.60 6.78 -0.36
CA GLY A 70 -12.01 7.51 0.76
C GLY A 70 -10.53 7.85 0.59
N PRO A 71 -9.96 8.58 1.57
CA PRO A 71 -8.56 8.99 1.53
C PRO A 71 -7.63 7.78 1.61
N PHE A 72 -6.64 7.75 0.75
CA PHE A 72 -5.66 6.67 0.64
C PHE A 72 -4.26 7.26 0.41
N VAL A 73 -3.28 6.72 1.13
CA VAL A 73 -1.87 7.03 0.96
C VAL A 73 -1.17 5.75 0.52
N LEU A 74 -0.65 5.74 -0.70
CA LEU A 74 0.20 4.65 -1.16
C LEU A 74 1.47 4.62 -0.31
N CYS A 75 1.66 3.53 0.43
CA CYS A 75 2.81 3.28 1.29
C CYS A 75 3.18 1.79 1.21
N PRO A 76 4.46 1.40 1.23
CA PRO A 76 4.77 -0.01 1.38
C PRO A 76 4.51 -0.46 2.82
N THR A 77 4.30 -1.77 3.02
CA THR A 77 4.03 -2.36 4.34
C THR A 77 5.26 -2.33 5.25
N ALA A 78 6.46 -2.36 4.65
CA ALA A 78 7.74 -2.17 5.30
C ALA A 78 8.77 -1.59 4.31
N MET A 79 10.01 -1.39 4.78
CA MET A 79 11.14 -1.00 3.93
C MET A 79 12.35 -1.90 4.20
N PRO A 80 13.27 -2.06 3.23
CA PRO A 80 14.45 -2.88 3.43
C PRO A 80 15.31 -2.38 4.61
N LEU A 81 15.84 -3.30 5.40
CA LEU A 81 16.68 -3.00 6.56
C LEU A 81 18.17 -2.80 6.21
N THR A 82 18.56 -3.04 4.95
CA THR A 82 19.96 -3.07 4.52
C THR A 82 20.37 -1.78 3.80
N THR A 83 21.62 -1.36 3.99
CA THR A 83 22.25 -0.28 3.23
C THR A 83 23.73 -0.64 2.98
N PRO A 84 24.24 -0.53 1.74
CA PRO A 84 23.53 -0.10 0.54
C PRO A 84 22.52 -1.16 0.05
N LEU A 85 21.47 -0.71 -0.65
CA LEU A 85 20.49 -1.59 -1.28
C LEU A 85 21.07 -2.25 -2.54
N ASP A 86 20.63 -3.47 -2.85
CA ASP A 86 20.89 -4.07 -4.16
C ASP A 86 20.27 -3.23 -5.29
N LYS A 87 20.95 -3.19 -6.44
CA LYS A 87 20.53 -2.37 -7.59
C LYS A 87 19.09 -2.67 -8.02
N LYS A 88 18.69 -3.94 -8.03
CA LYS A 88 17.31 -4.34 -8.38
C LYS A 88 16.29 -3.75 -7.42
N ILE A 89 16.57 -3.79 -6.12
CA ILE A 89 15.68 -3.25 -5.07
C ILE A 89 15.52 -1.74 -5.26
N GLN A 90 16.63 -1.02 -5.48
CA GLN A 90 16.61 0.42 -5.76
C GLN A 90 15.74 0.75 -6.98
N GLU A 91 15.94 0.03 -8.09
CA GLU A 91 15.18 0.24 -9.32
C GLU A 91 13.68 -0.05 -9.14
N ASN A 92 13.32 -1.06 -8.34
CA ASN A 92 11.93 -1.38 -8.02
C ASN A 92 11.28 -0.34 -7.12
N ILE A 93 11.99 0.20 -6.11
CA ILE A 93 11.48 1.29 -5.25
C ILE A 93 11.27 2.57 -6.06
N ILE A 94 12.21 2.93 -6.92
CA ILE A 94 12.05 4.10 -7.81
C ILE A 94 10.83 3.89 -8.73
N HIS A 95 10.72 2.70 -9.33
CA HIS A 95 9.59 2.40 -10.20
C HIS A 95 8.24 2.42 -9.46
N TYR A 96 8.19 1.95 -8.21
CA TYR A 96 7.03 2.07 -7.34
C TYR A 96 6.61 3.53 -7.13
N ILE A 97 7.56 4.44 -6.89
CA ILE A 97 7.29 5.87 -6.76
C ILE A 97 6.76 6.44 -8.07
N ASP A 98 7.39 6.11 -9.21
CA ASP A 98 6.95 6.55 -10.54
C ASP A 98 5.51 6.08 -10.85
N CYS A 99 5.19 4.82 -10.53
CA CYS A 99 3.83 4.28 -10.66
C CYS A 99 2.85 5.01 -9.72
N GLY A 100 3.26 5.32 -8.48
CA GLY A 100 2.45 6.08 -7.54
C GLY A 100 2.09 7.46 -8.08
N LEU A 101 3.06 8.16 -8.69
CA LEU A 101 2.83 9.46 -9.35
C LEU A 101 1.96 9.34 -10.62
N LYS A 102 2.09 8.24 -11.36
CA LYS A 102 1.33 7.97 -12.58
C LYS A 102 -0.14 7.65 -12.33
N TYR A 103 -0.43 6.85 -11.31
CA TYR A 103 -1.77 6.34 -11.01
C TYR A 103 -2.48 7.06 -9.86
N GLY A 104 -1.73 7.80 -9.05
CA GLY A 104 -2.30 8.67 -8.02
C GLY A 104 -3.04 9.86 -8.63
N VAL A 105 -4.08 10.31 -7.94
CA VAL A 105 -4.82 11.54 -8.26
C VAL A 105 -4.50 12.56 -7.17
N LEU A 106 -4.08 13.77 -7.57
CA LEU A 106 -3.92 14.92 -6.67
C LEU A 106 -5.27 15.51 -6.29
#